data_AF-Q8XMV1-F1
#
_entry.id   AF-Q8XMV1-F1
#
_cell.length_a   1.000
_cell.length_b   1.000
_cell.length_c   1.000
_cell.angle_alpha   90.00
_cell.angle_beta   90.00
_cell.angle_gamma   90.00
#
_symmetry.space_group_name_H-M   'P 1'
#
loop_
_entity.id
_entity.type
_entity.pdbx_description
1 polymer ?
#
loop_
_entity_poly.entity_id
_entity_poly.type
_entity_poly.pdbx_seq_one_letter_code
_entity_poly.pdbx_strand_id
1 'polypeptide(L)'
;MLNKSDNEIYIMAPSEGNVLDYIVLNNAFNLEDLEEIISLNSHNEFLFSPVNGEVINISKDYGFVEIEMKEGVNIIVSTYINKNIKVVEPMVDIDGKVLTGQIPYVF
;
A
#
# COMPACT_ATOMS: atom_id res chain seq x y z
N MET A 1 23.58 -22.32 8.74
CA MET A 1 23.39 -21.32 7.66
C MET A 1 21.93 -20.95 7.66
N LEU A 2 21.59 -19.71 8.02
CA LEU A 2 20.26 -19.17 7.78
C LEU A 2 20.14 -18.99 6.26
N ASN A 3 19.15 -19.61 5.63
CA ASN A 3 18.88 -19.38 4.21
C ASN A 3 18.53 -17.90 4.05
N LYS A 4 19.33 -17.17 3.25
CA LYS A 4 19.08 -15.74 2.97
C LYS A 4 17.67 -15.47 2.43
N SER A 5 17.05 -16.45 1.76
CA SER A 5 15.73 -16.31 1.15
C SER A 5 14.60 -16.13 2.16
N ASP A 6 14.73 -16.61 3.40
CA ASP A 6 13.62 -16.59 4.37
C ASP A 6 13.42 -15.18 4.98
N ASN A 7 14.38 -14.28 4.76
CA ASN A 7 14.36 -12.91 5.26
C ASN A 7 14.14 -11.85 4.18
N GLU A 8 14.06 -12.23 2.90
CA GLU A 8 13.78 -11.30 1.81
C GLU A 8 12.27 -11.16 1.62
N ILE A 9 11.79 -9.92 1.61
CA ILE A 9 10.39 -9.59 1.36
C ILE A 9 10.29 -8.99 -0.04
N TYR A 10 9.46 -9.60 -0.87
CA TYR A 10 9.17 -9.10 -2.22
C TYR A 10 7.85 -8.36 -2.20
N ILE A 11 7.91 -7.07 -2.52
CA ILE A 11 6.75 -6.18 -2.60
C ILE A 11 6.51 -5.88 -4.08
N MET A 12 5.35 -6.29 -4.60
CA MET A 12 4.92 -5.91 -5.95
C MET A 12 4.53 -4.43 -5.96
N ALA A 13 4.81 -3.71 -7.04
CA ALA A 13 4.29 -2.36 -7.19
C ALA A 13 2.75 -2.37 -7.14
N PRO A 14 2.10 -1.60 -6.24
CA PRO A 14 0.64 -1.58 -6.14
C PRO A 14 -0.04 -0.88 -7.32
N SER A 15 0.72 -0.32 -8.27
CA SER A 15 0.18 0.29 -9.48
C SER A 15 1.24 0.35 -10.58
N GLU A 16 0.81 0.49 -11.83
CA GLU A 16 1.70 0.86 -12.92
C GLU A 16 2.07 2.34 -12.79
N GLY A 17 3.35 2.65 -12.97
CA GLY A 17 3.85 4.01 -12.82
C GLY A 17 5.35 4.09 -12.64
N ASN A 18 5.84 5.32 -12.47
CA ASN A 18 7.25 5.58 -12.18
C ASN A 18 7.46 5.74 -10.67
N VAL A 19 8.52 5.15 -10.14
CA VAL A 19 8.97 5.39 -8.77
C VAL A 19 9.43 6.84 -8.64
N LEU A 20 8.96 7.52 -7.59
CA LEU A 20 9.31 8.90 -7.29
C LEU A 20 10.34 8.94 -6.16
N ASP A 21 11.27 9.90 -6.25
CA ASP A 21 12.22 10.15 -5.17
C ASP A 21 11.51 10.71 -3.92
N TYR A 22 11.91 10.18 -2.76
CA TYR A 22 11.37 10.44 -1.41
C TYR A 22 11.09 11.91 -1.06
N ILE A 23 11.85 12.84 -1.66
CA ILE A 23 11.85 14.28 -1.33
C ILE A 23 10.50 14.97 -1.62
N VAL A 24 9.65 14.41 -2.47
CA VAL A 24 8.39 15.07 -2.88
C VAL A 24 7.25 14.89 -1.87
N LEU A 25 7.37 13.97 -0.89
CA LEU A 25 6.24 13.46 -0.12
C LEU A 25 6.13 13.97 1.32
N ASN A 26 7.23 14.47 1.89
CA ASN A 26 7.33 14.81 3.31
C ASN A 26 6.36 15.92 3.76
N ASN A 27 5.72 16.63 2.82
CA ASN A 27 4.76 17.68 3.12
C ASN A 27 3.29 17.19 3.22
N ALA A 28 2.98 15.93 2.90
CA ALA A 28 1.60 15.45 2.74
C ALA A 28 1.07 14.60 3.91
N PHE A 29 1.95 14.01 4.72
CA PHE A 29 1.59 13.19 5.87
C PHE A 29 2.45 13.60 7.08
N ASN A 30 1.92 13.50 8.30
CA ASN A 30 2.77 13.47 9.51
C ASN A 30 3.40 12.08 9.56
N LEU A 31 4.55 11.93 8.89
CA LEU A 31 5.24 10.67 8.62
C LEU A 31 6.08 10.15 9.79
N GLU A 32 5.98 10.75 10.98
CA GLU A 32 6.84 10.39 12.12
C GLU A 32 6.71 8.93 12.57
N ASP A 33 5.59 8.27 12.21
CA ASP A 33 5.32 6.86 12.54
C ASP A 33 5.55 5.88 11.37
N LEU A 34 5.93 6.35 10.16
CA LEU A 34 6.18 5.48 9.00
C LEU A 34 7.68 5.28 8.78
N GLU A 35 8.15 4.03 8.85
CA GLU A 35 9.59 3.71 8.77
C GLU A 35 10.18 3.98 7.37
N GLU A 36 9.54 3.47 6.31
CA GLU A 36 10.03 3.59 4.92
C GLU A 36 8.87 3.84 3.95
N ILE A 37 9.11 4.67 2.93
CA ILE A 37 8.09 5.07 1.96
C ILE A 37 8.64 5.03 0.55
N ILE A 38 7.93 4.32 -0.32
CA ILE A 38 8.13 4.36 -1.77
C ILE A 38 6.86 4.94 -2.37
N SER A 39 6.98 5.97 -3.21
CA SER A 39 5.84 6.50 -3.95
C SER A 39 5.95 6.23 -5.42
N LEU A 40 4.77 6.14 -6.03
CA LEU A 40 4.58 5.90 -7.44
C LEU A 40 3.74 7.04 -8.01
N ASN A 41 4.14 7.56 -9.17
CA ASN A 41 3.21 8.31 -10.02
C ASN A 41 2.35 7.29 -10.79
N SER A 42 1.21 6.93 -10.21
CA SER A 42 0.30 5.92 -10.76
C SER A 42 -0.41 6.42 -12.02
N HIS A 43 -0.59 5.52 -13.00
CA HIS A 43 -1.39 5.76 -14.20
C HIS A 43 -2.71 4.97 -14.23
N ASN A 44 -3.06 4.27 -13.14
CA ASN A 44 -4.21 3.37 -13.09
C ASN A 44 -5.36 3.95 -12.26
N GLU A 45 -6.57 3.53 -12.60
CA GLU A 45 -7.80 3.82 -11.83
C GLU A 45 -8.00 2.85 -10.65
N PHE A 46 -7.07 1.93 -10.42
CA PHE A 46 -7.13 0.94 -9.35
C PHE A 46 -5.74 0.59 -8.81
N LEU A 47 -5.71 0.04 -7.60
CA LEU A 47 -4.51 -0.48 -6.97
C LEU A 47 -4.57 -1.98 -6.87
N PHE A 48 -3.39 -2.57 -6.86
CA PHE A 48 -3.16 -3.96 -6.56
C PHE A 48 -2.63 -4.14 -5.16
N SER A 49 -2.95 -5.28 -4.55
CA SER A 49 -2.30 -5.72 -3.33
C SER A 49 -0.83 -6.01 -3.65
N PRO A 50 0.13 -5.34 -2.99
CA PRO A 50 1.54 -5.54 -3.27
C PRO A 50 2.06 -6.86 -2.68
N VAL A 51 1.32 -7.44 -1.74
CA VAL A 51 1.70 -8.63 -0.96
C VAL A 51 0.50 -9.56 -0.76
N ASN A 52 0.79 -10.80 -0.35
CA ASN A 52 -0.21 -11.67 0.26
C ASN A 52 -0.36 -11.27 1.73
N GLY A 53 -1.58 -11.27 2.25
CA GLY A 53 -1.78 -10.91 3.66
C GLY A 53 -3.24 -10.84 4.09
N GLU A 54 -3.45 -10.23 5.24
CA GLU A 54 -4.76 -9.92 5.81
C GLU A 54 -4.95 -8.41 5.88
N VAL A 55 -6.12 -7.95 5.46
CA VAL A 55 -6.48 -6.54 5.56
C VAL A 55 -6.85 -6.23 7.00
N ILE A 56 -6.01 -5.44 7.68
CA ILE A 56 -6.21 -5.12 9.10
C ILE A 56 -6.83 -3.73 9.29
N ASN A 57 -6.75 -2.85 8.29
CA ASN A 57 -7.33 -1.52 8.37
C ASN A 57 -7.69 -0.96 6.98
N ILE A 58 -8.79 -0.21 6.93
CA ILE A 58 -9.25 0.49 5.74
C ILE A 58 -9.71 1.89 6.13
N SER A 59 -9.15 2.90 5.46
CA SER A 59 -9.67 4.26 5.54
C SER A 59 -10.18 4.76 4.21
N LYS A 60 -11.49 4.98 4.13
CA LYS A 60 -12.13 5.64 2.99
C LYS A 60 -11.83 7.13 2.95
N ASP A 61 -11.80 7.77 4.12
CA ASP A 61 -11.57 9.22 4.25
C ASP A 61 -10.14 9.62 3.90
N TYR A 62 -9.19 8.72 4.19
CA TYR A 62 -7.76 8.91 3.92
C TYR A 62 -7.26 8.02 2.77
N GLY A 63 -8.15 7.36 2.03
CA GLY A 63 -7.83 6.60 0.81
C GLY A 63 -6.64 5.64 0.93
N PHE A 64 -6.61 4.82 1.99
CA PHE A 64 -5.55 3.83 2.20
C PHE A 64 -6.08 2.51 2.74
N VAL A 65 -5.27 1.46 2.58
CA VAL A 65 -5.41 0.19 3.29
C VAL A 65 -4.10 -0.34 3.79
N GLU A 66 -4.18 -0.92 4.97
CA GLU A 66 -3.11 -1.61 5.65
C GLU A 66 -3.31 -3.13 5.57
N ILE A 67 -2.26 -3.82 5.12
CA ILE A 67 -2.23 -5.28 4.96
C ILE A 67 -1.12 -5.82 5.86
N GLU A 68 -1.46 -6.69 6.80
CA GLU A 68 -0.47 -7.47 7.54
C GLU A 68 0.02 -8.61 6.64
N MET A 69 1.30 -8.57 6.27
CA MET A 69 1.92 -9.64 5.46
C MET A 69 2.33 -10.82 6.35
N LYS A 70 2.87 -10.50 7.52
CA LYS A 70 3.27 -11.42 8.60
C LYS A 70 3.38 -10.63 9.89
N GLU A 71 3.42 -11.32 11.03
CA GLU A 71 3.53 -10.69 12.35
C GLU A 71 4.63 -9.62 12.38
N GLY A 72 4.22 -8.38 12.68
CA GLY A 72 5.11 -7.22 12.79
C GLY A 72 5.55 -6.60 11.47
N VAL A 73 5.00 -7.00 10.32
CA VAL A 73 5.28 -6.39 9.02
C VAL A 73 3.98 -6.03 8.30
N ASN A 74 3.66 -4.74 8.32
CA ASN A 74 2.47 -4.18 7.69
C ASN A 74 2.86 -3.35 6.46
N ILE A 75 2.07 -3.48 5.39
CA ILE A 75 2.21 -2.66 4.19
C ILE A 75 0.98 -1.76 4.07
N ILE A 76 1.21 -0.46 3.99
CA ILE A 76 0.16 0.53 3.75
C ILE A 76 0.23 0.96 2.29
N VAL A 77 -0.88 0.81 1.57
CA VAL A 77 -1.04 1.34 0.22
C VAL A 77 -2.00 2.51 0.29
N SER A 78 -1.55 3.70 -0.12
CA SER A 78 -2.32 4.94 -0.01
C SER A 78 -2.30 5.76 -1.30
N THR A 79 -3.37 6.53 -1.50
CA THR A 79 -3.49 7.53 -2.58
C THR A 79 -3.65 8.96 -2.12
N TYR A 80 -3.60 9.16 -0.80
CA TYR A 80 -3.95 10.41 -0.14
C TYR A 80 -3.06 11.61 -0.48
N ILE A 81 -1.91 11.41 -1.13
CA ILE A 81 -1.03 12.51 -1.54
C ILE A 81 -1.77 13.49 -2.46
N ASN A 82 -2.80 13.01 -3.18
CA ASN A 82 -3.64 13.86 -3.98
C ASN A 82 -4.97 14.17 -3.25
N LYS A 83 -5.05 15.36 -2.63
CA LYS A 83 -6.25 15.88 -1.95
C LYS A 83 -7.50 15.98 -2.83
N ASN A 84 -7.39 15.71 -4.14
CA ASN A 84 -8.49 15.73 -5.10
C ASN A 84 -9.02 14.32 -5.44
N ILE A 85 -8.41 13.22 -4.96
CA ILE A 85 -8.94 11.87 -5.15
C ILE A 85 -10.11 11.69 -4.19
N LYS A 86 -11.30 11.47 -4.73
CA LYS A 86 -12.55 11.72 -4.02
C LYS A 86 -13.21 10.52 -3.38
N VAL A 87 -12.91 9.29 -3.79
CA VAL A 87 -13.46 8.09 -3.14
C VAL A 87 -12.51 6.92 -3.40
N VAL A 88 -12.06 6.25 -2.36
CA VAL A 88 -11.50 4.90 -2.50
C VAL A 88 -12.62 3.93 -2.15
N GLU A 89 -13.03 3.12 -3.13
CA GLU A 89 -13.99 2.05 -2.88
C GLU A 89 -13.25 0.74 -2.62
N PRO A 90 -13.20 0.27 -1.36
CA PRO A 90 -12.57 -1.00 -1.04
C PRO A 90 -13.36 -2.15 -1.66
N MET A 91 -12.67 -3.01 -2.39
CA MET A 91 -13.20 -4.28 -2.90
C MET A 91 -12.95 -5.45 -1.94
N VAL A 92 -12.41 -5.15 -0.77
CA VAL A 92 -12.03 -6.09 0.29
C VAL A 92 -12.54 -5.58 1.63
N ASP A 93 -12.82 -6.52 2.53
CA ASP A 93 -13.25 -6.21 3.89
C ASP A 93 -12.06 -6.32 4.86
N ILE A 94 -12.20 -5.69 6.03
CA ILE A 94 -11.32 -5.94 7.18
C ILE A 94 -11.40 -7.44 7.54
N ASP A 95 -10.27 -8.01 7.97
CA ASP A 95 -10.02 -9.44 8.19
C ASP A 95 -10.05 -10.28 6.88
N GLY A 96 -10.21 -9.62 5.72
CA GLY A 96 -10.16 -10.25 4.41
C GLY A 96 -8.75 -10.66 4.02
N LYS A 97 -8.59 -11.87 3.48
CA LYS A 97 -7.32 -12.32 2.89
C LYS A 97 -7.17 -11.78 1.47
N VAL A 98 -6.01 -11.23 1.15
CA VAL A 98 -5.64 -10.74 -0.17
C VAL A 98 -4.42 -11.47 -0.71
N LEU A 99 -4.40 -11.66 -2.03
CA LEU A 99 -3.24 -12.18 -2.75
C LEU A 99 -2.49 -11.04 -3.46
N THR A 100 -1.17 -11.19 -3.61
CA THR A 100 -0.36 -10.29 -4.45
C THR A 100 -0.98 -10.18 -5.84
N GLY A 101 -1.17 -8.95 -6.33
CA GLY A 101 -1.78 -8.66 -7.62
C GLY A 101 -3.31 -8.72 -7.66
N GLN A 102 -3.98 -9.11 -6.56
CA GLN A 102 -5.42 -8.91 -6.43
C GLN A 102 -5.73 -7.41 -6.42
N ILE A 103 -6.91 -6.99 -6.88
CA ILE A 103 -7.36 -5.60 -6.80
C ILE A 103 -8.09 -5.39 -5.48
N PRO A 104 -7.49 -4.67 -4.51
CA PRO A 104 -8.19 -4.29 -3.30
C PRO A 104 -8.94 -2.95 -3.43
N TYR A 105 -8.59 -2.06 -4.38
CA TYR A 105 -9.19 -0.71 -4.51
C TYR A 105 -9.43 -0.25 -5.94
N VAL A 106 -10.44 0.58 -6.10
CA VAL A 106 -10.71 1.43 -7.28
C VAL A 106 -10.88 2.89 -6.83
N PHE A 107 -10.49 3.86 -7.67
CA PHE A 107 -10.53 5.31 -7.44
C PHE A 107 -11.68 6.04 -8.13
#